data_AF-A0A016VED9-F1
#
_entry.id   AF-A0A016VED9-F1
#
_cell.length_a   1.000
_cell.length_b   1.000
_cell.length_c   1.000
_cell.angle_alpha   90.00
_cell.angle_beta   90.00
_cell.angle_gamma   90.00
#
_symmetry.space_group_name_H-M   'P 1'
#
loop_
_entity.id
_entity.type
_entity.pdbx_description
1 polymer ?
#
loop_
_entity_poly.entity_id
_entity_poly.type
_entity_poly.pdbx_seq_one_letter_code
_entity_poly.pdbx_strand_id
1 'polypeptide(L)'
;MFGVAPITAKMREARLRWYGHVLRSDASLVAKSAMNTTVEGRTLRGRPKIRWLDRIKDDMLLLNLSMDDVFDRGKWRNRTRNADPRPWKTG
;
A
#
# COMPACT_ATOMS: atom_id res chain seq x y z
N MET A 1 -11.14 18.96 16.81
CA MET A 1 -10.55 18.33 15.60
C MET A 1 -11.25 16.99 15.41
N PHE A 2 -11.91 16.76 14.27
CA PHE A 2 -12.57 15.48 13.99
C PHE A 2 -11.53 14.36 14.01
N GLY A 3 -11.71 13.42 14.93
CA GLY A 3 -10.78 12.32 15.20
C GLY A 3 -10.89 11.19 14.19
N VAL A 4 -10.73 11.46 12.90
CA VAL A 4 -10.76 10.41 11.87
C VAL A 4 -9.62 10.67 10.90
N ALA A 5 -8.85 9.63 10.55
CA ALA A 5 -7.77 9.78 9.60
C ALA A 5 -8.32 10.13 8.21
N PRO A 6 -7.61 10.95 7.41
CA PRO A 6 -8.01 11.24 6.05
C PRO A 6 -8.21 9.96 5.23
N ILE A 7 -9.25 9.92 4.39
CA ILE A 7 -9.57 8.74 3.56
C ILE A 7 -8.38 8.33 2.68
N THR A 8 -7.62 9.29 2.17
CA THR A 8 -6.42 9.05 1.35
C THR A 8 -5.32 8.32 2.14
N ALA A 9 -5.19 8.60 3.44
CA ALA A 9 -4.25 7.92 4.33
C ALA A 9 -4.69 6.48 4.61
N LYS A 10 -5.98 6.24 4.81
CA LYS A 10 -6.54 4.88 4.96
C LYS A 10 -6.41 4.04 3.70
N MET A 11 -6.67 4.64 2.53
CA MET A 11 -6.45 3.98 1.25
C MET A 11 -4.98 3.56 1.10
N ARG A 12 -4.03 4.47 1.39
CA ARG A 12 -2.60 4.16 1.38
C ARG A 12 -2.23 3.02 2.32
N GLU A 13 -2.71 3.07 3.55
CA GLU A 13 -2.50 2.02 4.55
C GLU A 13 -2.97 0.65 4.04
N ALA A 14 -4.17 0.59 3.43
CA ALA A 14 -4.69 -0.64 2.85
C ALA A 14 -3.82 -1.17 1.70
N ARG A 15 -3.39 -0.27 0.78
CA ARG A 15 -2.51 -0.64 -0.34
C ARG A 15 -1.17 -1.22 0.14
N LEU A 16 -0.51 -0.55 1.08
CA LEU A 16 0.78 -0.98 1.62
C LEU A 16 0.65 -2.26 2.48
N ARG A 17 -0.44 -2.41 3.25
CA ARG A 17 -0.71 -3.68 3.96
C ARG A 17 -0.80 -4.86 3.00
N TRP A 18 -1.56 -4.71 1.92
CA TRP A 18 -1.70 -5.76 0.92
C TRP A 18 -0.38 -6.04 0.21
N TYR A 19 0.35 -5.01 -0.20
CA TYR A 19 1.66 -5.17 -0.84
C TYR A 19 2.64 -5.93 0.05
N GLY A 20 2.76 -5.52 1.32
CA GLY A 20 3.63 -6.20 2.26
C GLY A 20 3.18 -7.63 2.58
N HIS A 21 1.88 -7.92 2.50
CA HIS A 21 1.39 -9.30 2.59
C HIS A 21 1.84 -10.14 1.39
N VAL A 22 1.65 -9.63 0.16
CA VAL A 22 2.05 -10.31 -1.08
C VAL A 22 3.57 -10.56 -1.12
N LEU A 23 4.40 -9.58 -0.77
CA LEU A 23 5.85 -9.76 -0.80
C LEU A 23 6.36 -10.80 0.20
N ARG A 24 5.74 -10.88 1.38
CA ARG A 24 6.08 -11.86 2.43
C ARG A 24 5.45 -13.23 2.22
N SER A 25 4.49 -13.33 1.30
CA SER A 25 3.88 -14.60 0.92
C SER A 25 4.81 -15.43 0.03
N ASP A 26 4.64 -16.75 0.07
CA ASP A 26 5.47 -17.69 -0.67
C ASP A 26 5.46 -17.41 -2.19
N ALA A 27 6.59 -17.68 -2.86
CA ALA A 27 6.82 -17.33 -4.26
C ALA A 27 5.86 -18.02 -5.25
N SER A 28 5.17 -19.08 -4.83
CA SER A 28 4.17 -19.82 -5.63
C SER A 28 2.80 -19.14 -5.75
N LEU A 29 2.57 -18.01 -5.08
CA LEU A 29 1.28 -17.32 -5.15
C LEU A 29 1.09 -16.57 -6.48
N VAL A 30 0.02 -16.93 -7.19
CA VAL A 30 -0.52 -16.24 -8.38
C VAL A 30 -0.49 -14.71 -8.23
N ALA A 31 -0.72 -14.20 -7.02
CA ALA A 31 -0.66 -12.77 -6.70
C ALA A 31 0.71 -12.12 -6.98
N LYS A 32 1.82 -12.80 -6.68
CA LYS A 32 3.18 -12.28 -6.91
C LYS A 32 3.52 -12.28 -8.40
N SER A 33 3.11 -13.33 -9.11
CA SER A 33 3.23 -13.42 -10.57
C SER A 33 2.39 -12.34 -11.26
N ALA A 34 1.10 -12.24 -10.93
CA ALA A 34 0.19 -11.22 -11.46
C ALA A 34 0.65 -9.79 -11.17
N MET A 35 1.32 -9.57 -10.03
CA MET A 35 1.90 -8.27 -9.69
C MET A 35 3.09 -7.91 -10.60
N ASN A 36 3.89 -8.90 -11.01
CA ASN A 36 5.07 -8.68 -11.84
C ASN A 36 4.78 -8.74 -13.35
N THR A 37 3.65 -9.32 -13.75
CA THR A 37 3.24 -9.41 -15.15
C THR A 37 3.04 -8.01 -15.75
N THR A 38 3.80 -7.72 -16.79
CA THR A 38 3.55 -6.55 -17.64
C THR A 38 2.70 -6.96 -18.83
N VAL A 39 1.46 -6.46 -18.86
CA VAL A 39 0.59 -6.62 -20.03
C VAL A 39 1.08 -5.64 -21.09
N GLU A 40 1.75 -6.18 -22.10
CA GLU A 40 2.16 -5.41 -23.27
C GLU A 40 0.93 -5.10 -24.14
N GLY A 41 0.78 -3.85 -24.56
CA GLY A 41 -0.32 -3.41 -25.40
C GLY A 41 -0.50 -1.89 -25.46
N ARG A 42 -1.03 -1.39 -26.58
CA ARG A 42 -1.47 0.02 -26.68
C ARG A 42 -2.70 0.21 -25.79
N THR A 43 -2.55 1.04 -24.76
CA THR A 43 -3.68 1.40 -23.89
C THR A 43 -4.65 2.30 -24.65
N LEU A 44 -5.95 2.01 -24.57
CA LEU A 44 -7.00 2.84 -25.17
C LEU A 44 -6.95 4.28 -24.63
N ARG A 45 -7.24 5.24 -25.50
CA ARG A 45 -7.32 6.67 -25.16
C ARG A 45 -8.33 6.85 -24.02
N GLY A 46 -7.90 7.45 -22.90
CA GLY A 46 -8.74 7.74 -21.74
C GLY A 46 -8.45 6.92 -20.47
N ARG A 47 -7.79 5.75 -20.57
CA ARG A 47 -7.39 5.01 -19.37
C ARG A 47 -6.15 5.67 -18.73
N PRO A 48 -6.14 5.95 -17.41
CA PRO A 48 -4.95 6.44 -16.73
C PRO A 48 -3.76 5.52 -16.96
N LYS A 49 -2.61 6.07 -17.32
CA LYS A 49 -1.35 5.33 -17.50
C LYS A 49 -0.77 4.79 -16.20
N ILE A 50 -1.38 5.11 -15.06
CA ILE A 50 -0.86 4.81 -13.72
C ILE A 50 -1.23 3.38 -13.35
N ARG A 51 -0.21 2.54 -13.14
CA ARG A 51 -0.36 1.16 -12.71
C ARG A 51 -0.47 1.11 -11.19
N TRP A 52 -1.00 0.00 -10.67
CA TRP A 52 -1.05 -0.24 -9.22
C TRP A 52 0.33 -0.12 -8.57
N LEU A 53 1.36 -0.73 -9.18
CA LEU A 53 2.74 -0.65 -8.70
C LEU A 53 3.28 0.78 -8.63
N ASP A 54 2.87 1.66 -9.55
CA ASP A 54 3.30 3.07 -9.53
C ASP A 54 2.72 3.77 -8.29
N ARG A 55 1.46 3.49 -7.94
CA ARG A 55 0.85 4.01 -6.70
C ARG A 55 1.51 3.48 -5.43
N ILE A 56 1.93 2.21 -5.43
CA ILE A 56 2.69 1.64 -4.31
C ILE A 56 4.03 2.34 -4.15
N LYS A 57 4.74 2.61 -5.26
CA LYS A 57 6.01 3.36 -5.24
C LYS A 57 5.81 4.78 -4.70
N ASP A 58 4.78 5.49 -5.17
CA ASP A 58 4.44 6.83 -4.68
C ASP A 58 4.16 6.82 -3.16
N ASP A 59 3.39 5.84 -2.68
CA ASP A 59 3.04 5.71 -1.27
C ASP A 59 4.26 5.36 -0.40
N MET A 60 5.15 4.48 -0.88
CA MET A 60 6.40 4.15 -0.19
C MET A 60 7.34 5.35 -0.14
N LEU A 61 7.45 6.11 -1.23
CA LEU A 61 8.25 7.33 -1.29
C LEU A 61 7.74 8.37 -0.28
N LEU A 62 6.43 8.59 -0.23
CA LEU A 62 5.82 9.54 0.70
C LEU A 62 6.08 9.17 2.17
N LEU A 63 6.15 7.87 2.48
CA LEU A 63 6.46 7.38 3.82
C LEU A 63 7.95 7.09 4.03
N ASN A 64 8.80 7.42 3.06
CA ASN A 64 10.24 7.17 3.06
C ASN A 64 10.59 5.71 3.44
N LEU A 65 9.93 4.76 2.77
CA LEU A 65 10.06 3.31 2.98
C LEU A 65 10.86 2.65 1.85
N SER A 66 11.74 1.72 2.20
CA SER A 66 12.41 0.79 1.29
C SER A 66 11.61 -0.51 1.13
N MET A 67 11.92 -1.30 0.09
CA MET A 67 11.45 -2.68 -0.01
C MET A 67 11.96 -3.55 1.15
N ASP A 68 13.14 -3.27 1.70
CA ASP A 68 13.70 -4.00 2.84
C ASP A 68 12.83 -3.84 4.09
N ASP A 69 12.19 -2.68 4.23
CA ASP A 69 11.29 -2.38 5.36
C ASP A 69 10.04 -3.25 5.38
N VAL A 70 9.69 -3.88 4.24
CA VAL A 70 8.55 -4.80 4.14
C VAL A 70 8.78 -6.05 4.97
N PHE A 71 10.03 -6.50 5.07
CA PHE A 71 10.39 -7.74 5.77
C PHE A 71 10.48 -7.54 7.28
N ASP A 72 10.80 -6.31 7.74
CA ASP A 72 10.63 -5.93 9.14
C ASP A 72 9.15 -5.66 9.44
N ARG A 73 8.47 -6.68 10.01
CA ARG A 73 7.04 -6.60 10.35
C ARG A 73 6.70 -5.47 11.32
N GLY A 74 7.61 -5.17 12.26
CA GLY A 74 7.42 -4.14 13.27
C GLY A 74 7.48 -2.75 12.65
N LYS A 75 8.56 -2.49 11.90
CA LYS A 75 8.75 -1.25 11.14
C LYS A 75 7.63 -1.04 10.13
N TRP A 76 7.29 -2.06 9.34
CA TRP A 76 6.20 -1.98 8.35
C TRP A 76 4.87 -1.62 8.99
N ARG A 77 4.48 -2.31 10.07
CA ARG A 77 3.21 -2.04 10.77
C ARG A 77 3.16 -0.62 11.33
N ASN A 78 4.26 -0.16 11.93
CA ASN A 78 4.30 1.15 12.57
C ASN A 78 4.28 2.30 11.56
N ARG A 79 4.97 2.14 10.42
CA ARG A 79 5.07 3.19 9.39
C ARG A 79 3.84 3.27 8.49
N THR A 80 3.13 2.16 8.28
CA THR A 80 1.97 2.12 7.36
C THR A 80 0.64 2.39 8.06
N ARG A 81 0.55 2.23 9.38
CA ARG A 81 -0.69 2.37 10.14
C ARG A 81 -1.07 3.84 10.33
N ASN A 82 -2.27 4.22 9.90
CA ASN A 82 -2.90 5.47 10.30
C ASN A 82 -3.95 5.15 11.38
N ALA A 83 -3.68 5.52 12.62
CA ALA A 83 -4.63 5.30 13.70
C ALA A 83 -5.80 6.29 13.56
N ASP A 84 -7.04 5.79 13.65
CA ASP A 84 -8.15 6.65 14.04
C ASP A 84 -8.07 6.77 15.57
N PRO A 85 -8.20 7.99 16.14
CA PRO A 85 -8.37 8.10 17.58
C PRO A 85 -9.59 7.31 18.01
N ARG A 86 -9.48 6.64 19.15
CA ARG A 86 -10.53 5.77 19.68
C ARG A 86 -11.74 6.65 20.03
N PRO A 87 -12.93 6.42 19.44
CA PRO A 87 -14.06 7.34 19.57
C PRO A 87 -14.61 7.46 21.00
N TRP A 88 -14.39 6.47 21.86
CA TRP A 88 -14.96 6.42 23.22
C TRP A 88 -14.02 6.90 24.34
N LYS A 89 -12.82 7.40 24.00
CA LYS A 89 -11.80 7.83 24.99
C LYS A 89 -11.85 9.34 25.30
N THR A 90 -12.88 10.06 24.86
CA THR A 90 -13.04 11.50 25.11
C THR A 90 -14.43 11.75 25.71
N GLY A 91 -14.48 12.04 27.01
CA GLY A 91 -15.66 12.55 27.72
C GLY A 91 -16.70 11.49 28.06
#